data_AF-A0A4P7R3U5-F1
#
_entry.id   AF-A0A4P7R3U5-F1
#
_cell.length_a   1.000
_cell.length_b   1.000
_cell.length_c   1.000
_cell.angle_alpha   90.00
_cell.angle_beta   90.00
_cell.angle_gamma   90.00
#
_symmetry.space_group_name_H-M   'P 1'
#
loop_
_entity.id
_entity.type
_entity.pdbx_description
1 polymer ?
#
loop_
_entity_poly.entity_id
_entity_poly.type
_entity_poly.pdbx_seq_one_letter_code
_entity_poly.pdbx_strand_id
1 'polypeptide(L)' 'MSRELALAYTGVASVQLREWERRGAVRFLPKGPRGAKIALRSDLDAALSVLFSTAAPQEEDFDFG' A
#
# COMPACT_ATOMS: atom_id res chain seq x y z
N MET A 1 -1.59 -11.26 -4.99
CA MET A 1 -1.91 -11.40 -3.56
C MET A 1 -3.39 -11.17 -3.34
N SER A 2 -4.08 -12.05 -2.62
CA SER A 2 -5.47 -11.79 -2.19
C SER A 2 -5.53 -10.59 -1.25
N ARG A 3 -6.72 -10.05 -0.99
CA ARG A 3 -6.89 -8.90 -0.09
C ARG A 3 -6.38 -9.16 1.32
N GLU A 4 -6.66 -10.34 1.87
CA GLU A 4 -6.18 -10.78 3.19
C GLU A 4 -4.65 -10.85 3.23
N LEU A 5 -4.03 -11.40 2.19
CA LEU A 5 -2.58 -11.52 2.10
C LEU A 5 -1.92 -10.14 1.92
N ALA A 6 -2.54 -9.25 1.15
CA ALA A 6 -2.10 -7.86 1.04
C ALA A 6 -2.15 -7.13 2.39
N LEU A 7 -3.19 -7.34 3.21
CA LEU A 7 -3.27 -6.77 4.55
C LEU A 7 -2.19 -7.32 5.47
N ALA A 8 -1.99 -8.64 5.49
CA ALA A 8 -0.94 -9.28 6.28
C ALA A 8 0.47 -8.82 5.84
N TYR A 9 0.68 -8.60 4.55
CA TYR A 9 1.96 -8.16 3.98
C TYR A 9 2.28 -6.70 4.29
N THR A 10 1.28 -5.81 4.12
CA THR A 10 1.48 -4.36 4.26
C THR A 10 1.31 -3.86 5.70
N GLY A 11 0.58 -4.60 6.54
CA GLY A 11 0.28 -4.20 7.92
C GLY A 11 -0.68 -3.02 8.05
N VAL A 12 -1.22 -2.48 6.95
CA VAL A 12 -2.12 -1.32 6.98
C VAL A 12 -3.56 -1.73 7.27
N ALA A 13 -4.36 -0.77 7.77
CA ALA A 13 -5.79 -0.98 7.97
C ALA A 13 -6.53 -1.31 6.66
N SER A 14 -7.60 -2.10 6.77
CA SER A 14 -8.45 -2.46 5.61
C SER A 14 -9.07 -1.24 4.91
N VAL A 15 -9.27 -0.14 5.66
CA VAL A 15 -9.72 1.15 5.14
C VAL A 15 -8.65 1.78 4.23
N GLN A 16 -7.39 1.82 4.68
CA GLN A 16 -6.28 2.33 3.88
C GLN A 16 -6.10 1.55 2.57
N LEU A 17 -6.23 0.22 2.62
CA LEU A 17 -6.16 -0.62 1.43
C LEU A 17 -7.33 -0.36 0.45
N ARG A 18 -8.54 -0.06 0.96
CA ARG A 18 -9.67 0.40 0.12
C ARG A 18 -9.41 1.76 -0.51
N GLU A 19 -8.74 2.67 0.20
CA GLU A 19 -8.38 3.97 -0.38
C GLU A 19 -7.36 3.82 -1.50
N TRP A 20 -6.34 2.99 -1.34
CA TRP A 20 -5.38 2.70 -2.41
C TRP A 20 -6.06 2.09 -3.64
N GLU A 21 -7.06 1.22 -3.42
CA GLU A 21 -7.88 0.67 -4.49
C GLU A 21 -8.69 1.75 -5.21
N ARG A 22 -9.36 2.66 -4.48
CA ARG A 22 -10.11 3.78 -5.07
C ARG A 22 -9.23 4.78 -5.82
N ARG A 23 -8.07 5.11 -5.27
CA ARG A 23 -7.11 6.04 -5.88
C ARG A 23 -6.35 5.42 -7.06
N GLY A 24 -6.51 4.10 -7.28
CA GLY A 24 -5.82 3.37 -8.33
C GLY A 24 -4.35 3.09 -8.05
N ALA A 25 -3.88 3.33 -6.81
CA ALA A 25 -2.53 3.04 -6.36
C ALA A 25 -2.27 1.53 -6.25
N VAL A 26 -3.30 0.76 -5.89
CA VAL A 26 -3.25 -0.72 -5.87
C VAL A 26 -4.43 -1.25 -6.68
N ARG A 27 -4.17 -2.08 -7.69
CA ARG A 27 -5.22 -2.64 -8.55
C ARG A 27 -5.46 -4.11 -8.22
N PHE A 28 -6.69 -4.41 -7.80
CA PHE A 28 -7.14 -5.78 -7.60
C PHE A 28 -7.78 -6.31 -8.88
N LEU A 29 -6.97 -6.96 -9.72
CA LEU A 29 -7.42 -7.52 -10.99
C LEU A 29 -7.91 -8.97 -10.80
N PRO A 30 -8.94 -9.41 -11.55
CA PRO A 30 -9.40 -10.80 -11.54
C PRO A 30 -8.44 -11.70 -12.34
N LYS A 31 -7.16 -11.74 -11.93
CA LYS A 31 -6.10 -12.54 -12.56
C LYS A 31 -5.83 -13.85 -11.82
N GLY A 32 -6.43 -14.07 -10.66
CA GLY A 32 -6.20 -15.28 -9.87
C GLY A 32 -7.03 -16.48 -10.35
N PRO A 33 -6.68 -17.70 -9.89
CA PRO A 33 -7.48 -18.90 -10.18
C PRO A 33 -8.93 -18.68 -9.74
N ARG A 34 -9.89 -19.10 -10.58
CA ARG A 34 -11.34 -18.90 -10.38
C ARG A 34 -11.80 -17.44 -10.34
N GLY A 35 -11.06 -16.51 -10.95
CA GLY A 35 -11.43 -15.09 -10.97
C GLY A 35 -11.12 -14.37 -9.66
N ALA A 36 -10.27 -14.94 -8.81
CA ALA A 36 -9.85 -14.29 -7.57
C ALA A 36 -9.19 -12.93 -7.88
N LYS A 37 -9.65 -11.91 -7.18
CA LYS A 37 -9.08 -10.56 -7.24
C LYS A 37 -7.74 -10.55 -6.52
N ILE A 38 -6.67 -10.32 -7.28
CA ILE A 38 -5.30 -10.29 -6.77
C ILE A 38 -4.65 -8.95 -7.07
N ALA A 39 -3.93 -8.41 -6.08
CA ALA A 39 -3.01 -7.28 -6.24
C ALA A 39 -1.61 -7.78 -6.62
N LEU A 40 -0.88 -6.96 -7.38
CA LEU A 40 0.55 -7.16 -7.62
C LEU A 40 1.36 -6.72 -6.39
N ARG A 41 2.41 -7.47 -6.07
CA ARG A 41 3.31 -7.11 -4.97
C ARG A 41 4.01 -5.77 -5.22
N SER A 42 4.43 -5.52 -6.47
CA SER A 42 5.02 -4.25 -6.90
C SER A 42 4.14 -3.05 -6.61
N ASP A 43 2.83 -3.17 -6.83
CA ASP A 43 1.87 -2.09 -6.59
C ASP A 43 1.74 -1.81 -5.08
N LEU A 44 1.75 -2.87 -4.26
CA LEU A 44 1.75 -2.75 -2.80
C LEU A 44 3.03 -2.10 -2.29
N ASP A 45 4.19 -2.50 -2.81
CA ASP A 45 5.50 -1.94 -2.44
C ASP A 45 5.60 -0.46 -2.84
N ALA A 46 5.11 -0.09 -4.03
CA ALA A 46 5.04 1.30 -4.46
C ALA A 46 4.10 2.13 -3.58
N ALA A 47 2.91 1.62 -3.25
CA ALA A 47 1.96 2.31 -2.37
C ALA A 47 2.50 2.47 -0.94
N LEU A 48 3.21 1.45 -0.43
CA LEU A 48 3.92 1.52 0.85
C LEU A 48 5.03 2.57 0.82
N SER A 49 5.86 2.56 -0.24
CA SER A 49 6.92 3.54 -0.41
C SER A 49 6.37 4.96 -0.41
N VAL A 50 5.28 5.23 -1.12
CA VAL A 50 4.64 6.56 -1.09
C VAL A 50 4.11 6.91 0.30
N LEU A 51 3.42 5.99 0.97
CA LEU A 51 2.83 6.23 2.29
C LEU A 51 3.90 6.50 3.36
N PHE A 52 5.00 5.75 3.35
CA PHE A 52 6.08 5.89 4.33
C PHE A 52 7.16 6.89 3.93
N SER A 53 7.34 7.18 2.64
CA SER A 53 8.23 8.25 2.17
C SER A 53 7.63 9.64 2.42
N THR A 54 6.29 9.74 2.49
CA THR A 54 5.63 10.98 2.96
C THR A 54 5.69 11.12 4.49
N ALA A 55 5.97 10.02 5.21
CA ALA A 55 6.16 9.99 6.66
C ALA A 55 7.64 10.09 7.07
N ALA A 56 8.58 10.17 6.12
CA ALA A 56 9.91 10.67 6.44
C ALA A 56 9.69 12.09 6.99
N PRO A 57 10.12 12.38 8.23
CA PRO A 57 10.15 13.75 8.68
C PRO A 57 10.92 14.51 7.60
N GLN A 58 10.34 15.58 7.07
CA GLN A 58 11.17 16.67 6.58
C GLN A 58 12.24 16.83 7.65
N GLU A 59 13.51 16.84 7.27
CA GLU A 59 14.61 17.18 8.15
C GLU A 59 14.24 18.54 8.78
N GLU A 60 13.51 18.50 9.90
CA GLU A 60 13.34 19.60 10.80
C GLU A 60 14.76 19.82 11.26
N ASP A 61 15.37 20.88 10.76
CA ASP A 61 16.62 21.43 11.24
C ASP A 61 16.54 21.43 12.77
N PHE A 62 17.10 20.39 13.41
CA PHE A 62 17.31 20.33 14.83
C PHE A 62 18.45 21.30 15.13
N ASP A 63 18.14 22.59 15.06
CA ASP A 63 19.00 23.68 15.46
C ASP A 63 19.11 23.64 16.99
N PHE A 64 20.05 22.83 17.48
CA PHE A 64 20.37 22.72 18.88
C PHE A 64 21.32 23.88 19.25
N GLY A 65 20.72 25.05 19.42
CA GLY A 65 21.38 26.26 19.94
C GLY A 65 21.76 26.15 21.42
#